data_AF-A0A4V2MVL3-F1
#
_entry.id   AF-A0A4V2MVL3-F1
#
_cell.length_a   1.000
_cell.length_b   1.000
_cell.length_c   1.000
_cell.angle_alpha   90.00
_cell.angle_beta   90.00
_cell.angle_gamma   90.00
#
_symmetry.space_group_name_H-M   'P 1'
#
loop_
_entity.id
_entity.type
_entity.pdbx_description
1 polymer ?
#
loop_
_entity_poly.entity_id
_entity_poly.type
_entity_poly.pdbx_seq_one_letter_code
_entity_poly.pdbx_strand_id
1 'polypeptide(L)'
;MFFFPVLVVSSRNVITVTFAASRINQELAKEGIPLPFGSRFWASNWPTGKSPLPGLIVHLIPSIIVIIAPPPAVAYPFILDIEGYPGQIINFFIVIGLFWLRYRKPNVHRPFRVWWPFAVFFLAASAFLLVAPFLKPSNGVGDTPPLPYYLYCLVGIAIMVTGVLYWAGWRVLLPRVFGYELIPRKETLDDGTVITLFSRRKLKNQ
;
A
#
# COMPACT_ATOMS: atom_id res chain seq x y z
N MET A 1 17.74 5.69 33.61
CA MET A 1 17.93 6.88 32.75
C MET A 1 17.72 6.61 31.25
N PHE A 2 17.88 5.37 30.75
CA PHE A 2 17.71 5.03 29.32
C PHE A 2 16.26 4.94 28.80
N PHE A 3 15.25 4.83 29.67
CA PHE A 3 13.85 4.70 29.24
C PHE A 3 13.28 5.97 28.59
N PHE A 4 13.59 7.15 29.14
CA PHE A 4 13.08 8.41 28.61
C PHE A 4 13.48 8.69 27.14
N PRO A 5 14.76 8.57 26.74
CA PRO A 5 15.14 8.79 25.34
C PRO A 5 14.51 7.76 24.39
N VAL A 6 14.37 6.49 24.79
CA VAL A 6 13.73 5.45 23.96
C VAL A 6 12.25 5.77 23.70
N LEU A 7 11.53 6.24 24.72
CA LEU A 7 10.13 6.64 24.58
C LEU A 7 9.96 7.85 23.65
N VAL A 8 10.86 8.84 23.75
CA VAL A 8 10.86 10.02 22.87
C VAL A 8 11.17 9.63 21.42
N VAL A 9 12.12 8.72 21.19
CA VAL A 9 12.46 8.28 19.83
C VAL A 9 11.32 7.47 19.21
N SER A 10 10.75 6.53 19.96
CA SER A 10 9.69 5.65 19.47
C SER A 10 8.41 6.44 19.13
N SER A 11 8.01 7.38 19.99
CA SER A 11 6.86 8.26 19.72
C SER A 11 7.06 9.14 18.48
N ARG A 12 8.26 9.70 18.28
CA ARG A 12 8.58 10.50 17.09
C ARG A 12 8.56 9.68 15.80
N ASN A 13 9.05 8.43 15.84
CA ASN A 13 8.99 7.53 14.70
C ASN A 13 7.55 7.29 14.26
N VAL A 14 6.66 6.95 15.20
CA VAL A 14 5.24 6.70 14.92
C VAL A 14 4.56 7.92 14.29
N ILE A 15 4.80 9.13 14.81
CA ILE A 15 4.22 10.36 14.25
C ILE A 15 4.70 10.59 12.82
N THR A 16 5.99 10.36 12.56
CA THR A 16 6.60 10.58 11.23
C THR A 16 6.05 9.62 10.19
N VAL A 17 5.97 8.33 10.51
CA VAL A 17 5.42 7.30 9.62
C VAL A 17 3.94 7.56 9.34
N THR A 18 3.17 7.91 10.38
CA THR A 18 1.74 8.22 10.26
C THR A 18 1.49 9.40 9.32
N PHE A 19 2.30 10.46 9.44
CA PHE A 19 2.21 11.62 8.55
C PHE A 19 2.53 11.27 7.09
N ALA A 20 3.59 10.51 6.85
CA ALA A 20 3.97 10.06 5.52
C ALA A 20 2.87 9.19 4.87
N ALA A 21 2.32 8.23 5.61
CA ALA A 21 1.24 7.37 5.14
C ALA A 21 -0.02 8.17 4.78
N SER A 22 -0.38 9.17 5.59
CA SER A 22 -1.53 10.05 5.35
C SER A 22 -1.40 10.84 4.04
N ARG A 23 -0.18 11.30 3.72
CA ARG A 23 0.12 12.00 2.47
C ARG A 23 0.07 11.06 1.26
N ILE A 24 0.61 9.85 1.37
CA ILE A 24 0.51 8.85 0.29
C ILE A 24 -0.96 8.57 -0.03
N ASN A 25 -1.80 8.32 0.99
CA ASN A 25 -3.24 8.12 0.80
C ASN A 25 -3.92 9.31 0.15
N GLN A 26 -3.52 10.54 0.51
CA GLN A 26 -4.04 11.75 -0.11
C GLN A 26 -3.66 11.84 -1.60
N GLU A 27 -2.40 11.59 -1.96
CA GLU A 27 -1.97 11.64 -3.36
C GLU A 27 -2.66 10.57 -4.21
N LEU A 28 -2.83 9.36 -3.66
CA LEU A 28 -3.63 8.30 -4.29
C LEU A 28 -5.09 8.77 -4.52
N ALA A 29 -5.69 9.49 -3.56
CA ALA A 29 -7.02 10.08 -3.72
C ALA A 29 -7.05 11.16 -4.82
N LYS A 30 -6.00 11.98 -4.94
CA LYS A 30 -5.86 13.01 -5.99
C LYS A 30 -5.66 12.41 -7.38
N GLU A 31 -5.03 11.25 -7.48
CA GLU A 31 -4.96 10.47 -8.73
C GLU A 31 -6.29 9.78 -9.08
N GLY A 32 -7.30 9.92 -8.22
CA GLY A 32 -8.65 9.40 -8.42
C GLY A 32 -8.74 7.89 -8.19
N ILE A 33 -7.81 7.31 -7.40
CA ILE A 33 -7.98 5.95 -6.90
C ILE A 33 -9.28 5.90 -6.10
N PRO A 34 -10.14 4.90 -6.35
CA PRO A 34 -11.41 4.80 -5.65
C PRO A 34 -11.15 4.68 -4.16
N LEU A 35 -11.59 5.68 -3.40
CA LEU A 35 -11.75 5.60 -1.96
C LEU A 35 -13.25 5.62 -1.67
N PRO A 36 -13.73 4.83 -0.69
CA PRO A 36 -15.14 4.80 -0.34
C PRO A 36 -15.60 6.22 0.01
N PHE A 37 -16.76 6.70 -0.45
CA PHE A 37 -17.30 8.08 -0.22
C PHE A 37 -16.78 9.22 -1.13
N GLY A 38 -16.02 8.93 -2.19
CA GLY A 38 -15.71 9.89 -3.26
C GLY A 38 -14.42 10.69 -3.05
N SER A 39 -13.65 10.88 -4.12
CA SER A 39 -12.28 11.41 -4.09
C SER A 39 -12.15 12.86 -3.59
N ARG A 40 -13.21 13.67 -3.65
CA ARG A 40 -13.18 15.08 -3.22
C ARG A 40 -12.96 15.24 -1.71
N PHE A 41 -13.56 14.37 -0.89
CA PHE A 41 -13.36 14.42 0.56
C PHE A 41 -11.96 13.93 0.94
N TRP A 42 -11.53 12.79 0.40
CA TRP A 42 -10.24 12.17 0.75
C TRP A 42 -9.01 12.87 0.20
N ALA A 43 -9.14 13.59 -0.92
CA ALA A 43 -8.07 14.43 -1.45
C ALA A 43 -7.90 15.77 -0.71
N SER A 44 -8.84 16.15 0.16
CA SER A 44 -8.88 17.48 0.77
C SER A 44 -7.89 17.66 1.93
N ASN A 45 -7.46 18.91 2.16
CA ASN A 45 -6.64 19.32 3.32
C ASN A 45 -7.51 19.76 4.52
N TRP A 46 -8.80 19.39 4.53
CA TRP A 46 -9.72 19.78 5.60
C TRP A 46 -9.33 19.11 6.93
N PRO A 47 -9.52 19.74 8.11
CA PRO A 47 -10.06 21.09 8.38
C PRO A 47 -9.00 22.19 8.49
N THR A 48 -7.72 21.83 8.68
CA THR A 48 -6.65 22.78 9.02
C THR A 48 -6.05 23.48 7.78
N GLY A 49 -6.40 23.06 6.56
CA GLY A 49 -5.87 23.57 5.30
C GLY A 49 -4.42 23.14 4.99
N LYS A 50 -3.67 22.69 6.00
CA LYS A 50 -2.25 22.30 5.86
C LYS A 50 -2.01 20.79 5.91
N SER A 51 -2.91 20.04 6.55
CA SER A 51 -2.71 18.61 6.86
C SER A 51 -3.90 17.76 6.41
N PRO A 52 -3.66 16.59 5.79
CA PRO A 52 -4.73 15.73 5.28
C PRO A 52 -5.34 14.88 6.40
N LEU A 53 -6.31 15.43 7.14
CA LEU A 53 -7.06 14.68 8.14
C LEU A 53 -7.82 13.48 7.52
N PRO A 54 -8.43 13.59 6.34
CA PRO A 54 -9.07 12.44 5.69
C PRO A 54 -8.06 11.32 5.39
N GLY A 55 -6.88 11.66 4.84
CA GLY A 55 -5.82 10.67 4.59
C GLY A 55 -5.34 9.95 5.86
N LEU A 56 -5.33 10.67 6.99
CA LEU A 56 -5.05 10.10 8.31
C LEU A 56 -6.14 9.12 8.76
N ILE A 57 -7.41 9.45 8.57
CA ILE A 57 -8.54 8.58 8.94
C ILE A 57 -8.50 7.27 8.14
N VAL A 58 -8.20 7.31 6.83
CA VAL A 58 -8.02 6.10 6.01
C VAL A 58 -6.94 5.20 6.57
N HIS A 59 -5.85 5.78 7.08
CA HIS A 59 -4.76 5.01 7.69
C HIS A 59 -5.13 4.49 9.08
N LEU A 60 -5.82 5.29 9.89
CA LEU A 60 -6.14 4.98 11.28
C LEU A 60 -7.09 3.79 11.41
N ILE A 61 -8.10 3.68 10.55
CA ILE A 61 -9.11 2.61 10.65
C ILE A 61 -8.47 1.20 10.50
N PRO A 62 -7.72 0.88 9.42
CA PRO A 62 -7.01 -0.39 9.30
C PRO A 62 -6.00 -0.60 10.44
N SER A 63 -5.28 0.44 10.86
CA SER A 63 -4.31 0.33 11.96
C SER A 63 -4.96 -0.11 13.27
N ILE A 64 -6.11 0.44 13.64
CA ILE A 64 -6.87 0.02 14.84
C ILE A 64 -7.30 -1.45 14.70
N ILE A 65 -7.79 -1.85 13.54
CA ILE A 65 -8.23 -3.23 13.28
C ILE A 65 -7.06 -4.21 13.47
N VAL A 66 -5.90 -3.90 12.91
CA VAL A 66 -4.71 -4.77 12.98
C VAL A 66 -4.13 -4.82 14.40
N ILE A 67 -4.27 -3.76 15.20
CA ILE A 67 -3.82 -3.75 16.60
C ILE A 67 -4.73 -4.59 17.49
N ILE A 68 -6.05 -4.56 17.28
CA ILE A 68 -7.03 -5.22 18.15
C ILE A 68 -7.28 -6.68 17.76
N ALA A 69 -7.12 -7.02 16.48
CA ALA A 69 -7.43 -8.36 15.97
C ALA A 69 -6.61 -9.51 16.60
N PRO A 70 -5.28 -9.43 16.74
CA PRO A 70 -4.48 -10.52 17.30
C PRO A 70 -4.51 -10.54 18.85
N PRO A 71 -4.35 -11.72 19.48
CA PRO A 71 -4.16 -11.82 20.91
C PRO A 71 -2.92 -11.04 21.39
N PRO A 72 -2.96 -10.33 22.53
CA PRO A 72 -1.84 -9.49 23.00
C PRO A 72 -0.50 -10.21 23.14
N ALA A 73 -0.52 -11.51 23.44
CA ALA A 73 0.68 -12.34 23.61
C ALA A 73 1.52 -12.48 22.32
N VAL A 74 0.88 -12.34 21.15
CA VAL A 74 1.52 -12.53 19.83
C VAL A 74 1.30 -11.35 18.88
N ALA A 75 0.70 -10.26 19.35
CA ALA A 75 0.33 -9.12 18.52
C ALA A 75 1.55 -8.44 17.87
N TYR A 76 2.63 -8.22 18.61
CA TYR A 76 3.82 -7.55 18.08
C TYR A 76 4.46 -8.27 16.89
N PRO A 77 4.87 -9.55 16.99
CA PRO A 77 5.41 -10.28 15.84
C PRO A 77 4.40 -10.39 14.70
N PHE A 78 3.12 -10.62 15.00
CA PHE A 78 2.07 -10.70 13.98
C PHE A 78 1.91 -9.40 13.17
N ILE A 79 1.98 -8.24 13.83
CA ILE A 79 1.89 -6.93 13.16
C ILE A 79 3.10 -6.72 12.25
N LEU A 80 4.31 -7.03 12.74
CA LEU A 80 5.53 -6.95 11.93
C LEU A 80 5.46 -7.83 10.69
N ASP A 81 4.94 -9.04 10.84
CA ASP A 81 4.84 -10.00 9.74
C ASP A 81 3.79 -9.56 8.70
N ILE A 82 2.64 -9.02 9.14
CA ILE A 82 1.60 -8.47 8.26
C ILE A 82 2.05 -7.21 7.53
N GLU A 83 2.91 -6.38 8.13
CA GLU A 83 3.47 -5.20 7.46
C GLU A 83 4.58 -5.61 6.48
N GLY A 84 5.51 -6.47 6.94
CA GLY A 84 6.69 -6.86 6.19
C GLY A 84 6.38 -7.71 4.96
N TYR A 85 5.45 -8.66 5.06
CA TYR A 85 5.21 -9.63 4.00
C TYR A 85 4.61 -9.00 2.72
N PRO A 86 3.56 -8.16 2.76
CA PRO A 86 3.10 -7.39 1.59
C PRO A 86 4.18 -6.45 1.04
N GLY A 87 4.96 -5.80 1.90
CA GLY A 87 6.09 -4.98 1.50
C GLY A 87 7.12 -5.77 0.69
N GLN A 88 7.38 -7.02 1.10
CA GLN A 88 8.27 -7.93 0.41
C GLN A 88 7.74 -8.35 -0.97
N ILE A 89 6.43 -8.58 -1.11
CA ILE A 89 5.78 -8.83 -2.40
C ILE A 89 5.96 -7.63 -3.33
N ILE A 90 5.75 -6.40 -2.82
CA ILE A 90 5.95 -5.17 -3.60
C ILE A 90 7.40 -5.05 -4.05
N ASN A 91 8.38 -5.28 -3.16
CA ASN A 91 9.80 -5.25 -3.49
C ASN A 91 10.16 -6.26 -4.59
N PHE A 92 9.59 -7.46 -4.53
CA PHE A 92 9.75 -8.47 -5.58
C PHE A 92 9.25 -7.97 -6.94
N PHE A 93 8.05 -7.38 -6.99
CA PHE A 93 7.52 -6.79 -8.23
C PHE A 93 8.32 -5.58 -8.73
N ILE A 94 8.85 -4.74 -7.84
CA ILE A 94 9.69 -3.59 -8.21
C ILE A 94 10.94 -4.07 -8.97
N VAL A 95 11.59 -5.14 -8.47
CA VAL A 95 12.81 -5.68 -9.08
C VAL A 95 12.51 -6.34 -10.42
N ILE A 96 11.39 -7.06 -10.53
CA ILE A 96 10.92 -7.57 -11.83
C ILE A 96 10.65 -6.41 -12.80
N GLY A 97 10.00 -5.34 -12.32
CA GLY A 97 9.76 -4.13 -13.09
C GLY A 97 11.04 -3.46 -13.59
N LEU A 98 12.11 -3.48 -12.77
CA LEU A 98 13.44 -3.02 -13.16
C LEU A 98 14.01 -3.84 -14.32
N PHE A 99 13.92 -5.17 -14.27
CA PHE A 99 14.36 -6.05 -15.35
C PHE A 99 13.53 -5.83 -16.62
N TRP A 100 12.21 -5.72 -16.48
CA TRP A 100 11.30 -5.46 -17.59
C TRP A 100 11.58 -4.11 -18.28
N LEU A 101 11.82 -3.05 -17.51
CA LEU A 101 12.18 -1.73 -18.04
C LEU A 101 13.55 -1.77 -18.75
N ARG A 102 14.50 -2.57 -18.24
CA ARG A 102 15.81 -2.79 -18.88
C ARG A 102 15.69 -3.51 -20.22
N TYR A 103 14.78 -4.48 -20.33
CA TYR A 103 14.51 -5.19 -21.58
C TYR A 103 13.75 -4.34 -22.60
N ARG A 104 12.68 -3.65 -22.18
CA ARG A 104 11.77 -2.94 -23.12
C ARG A 104 12.29 -1.59 -23.59
N LYS A 105 13.08 -0.89 -22.76
CA LYS A 105 13.58 0.47 -23.04
C LYS A 105 15.09 0.57 -22.72
N PRO A 106 15.94 -0.10 -23.51
CA PRO A 106 17.38 -0.12 -23.25
C PRO A 106 18.05 1.26 -23.42
N ASN A 107 17.53 2.10 -24.33
CA ASN A 107 18.15 3.37 -24.72
C ASN A 107 17.72 4.58 -23.88
N VAL A 108 16.94 4.39 -22.81
CA VAL A 108 16.54 5.49 -21.93
C VAL A 108 17.74 5.95 -21.09
N HIS A 109 17.96 7.27 -21.01
CA HIS A 109 19.00 7.85 -20.16
C HIS A 109 18.72 7.51 -18.69
N ARG A 110 19.67 6.85 -18.02
CA ARG A 110 19.56 6.40 -16.63
C ARG A 110 20.71 7.01 -15.83
N PRO A 111 20.43 7.94 -14.89
CA PRO A 111 21.48 8.56 -14.07
C PRO A 111 22.16 7.54 -13.14
N PHE A 112 21.44 6.50 -12.74
CA PHE A 112 21.97 5.41 -11.92
C PHE A 112 21.74 4.05 -12.60
N ARG A 113 22.78 3.21 -12.65
CA ARG A 113 22.74 1.87 -13.25
C ARG A 113 23.17 0.81 -12.24
N VAL A 114 22.23 -0.04 -11.86
CA VAL A 114 22.51 -1.20 -10.99
C VAL A 114 23.21 -2.30 -11.78
N TRP A 115 24.26 -2.87 -11.19
CA TRP A 115 24.99 -4.03 -11.70
C TRP A 115 24.09 -5.27 -11.80
N TRP A 116 24.22 -6.01 -12.90
CA TRP A 116 23.39 -7.19 -13.17
C TRP A 116 23.43 -8.26 -12.06
N PRO A 117 24.61 -8.68 -11.55
CA PRO A 117 24.67 -9.71 -10.52
C PRO A 117 23.97 -9.29 -9.22
N PHE A 118 24.10 -8.03 -8.81
CA PHE A 118 23.43 -7.50 -7.62
C PHE A 118 21.91 -7.50 -7.75
N ALA A 119 21.38 -7.12 -8.92
CA ALA A 119 19.94 -7.15 -9.16
C ALA A 119 19.38 -8.59 -9.17
N VAL A 120 20.13 -9.55 -9.73
CA VAL A 120 19.75 -10.97 -9.74
C VAL A 120 19.81 -11.56 -8.33
N PHE A 121 20.86 -11.25 -7.57
CA PHE A 121 20.98 -11.67 -6.17
C PHE A 121 19.83 -11.13 -5.33
N PHE A 122 19.49 -9.85 -5.48
CA PHE A 122 18.37 -9.25 -4.76
C PHE A 122 17.02 -9.87 -5.17
N LEU A 123 16.83 -10.20 -6.45
CA LEU A 123 15.63 -10.92 -6.91
C LEU A 123 15.54 -12.32 -6.27
N ALA A 124 16.65 -13.05 -6.23
CA ALA A 124 16.72 -14.38 -5.62
C ALA A 124 16.47 -14.32 -4.11
N ALA A 125 17.08 -13.35 -3.41
CA ALA A 125 16.84 -13.10 -1.99
C ALA A 125 15.36 -12.74 -1.74
N SER A 126 14.77 -11.91 -2.60
CA SER A 126 13.37 -11.55 -2.46
C SER A 126 12.41 -12.72 -2.70
N ALA A 127 12.71 -13.58 -3.66
CA ALA A 127 11.96 -14.82 -3.88
C ALA A 127 12.11 -15.78 -2.70
N PHE A 128 13.32 -15.92 -2.15
CA PHE A 128 13.57 -16.72 -0.96
C PHE A 128 12.75 -16.25 0.24
N LEU A 129 12.71 -14.94 0.52
CA LEU A 129 11.92 -14.37 1.62
C LEU A 129 10.41 -14.55 1.45
N LEU A 130 9.91 -14.67 0.21
CA LEU A 130 8.49 -14.98 -0.03
C LEU A 130 8.17 -16.47 0.19
N VAL A 131 9.12 -17.36 -0.09
CA VAL A 131 8.93 -18.81 0.06
C VAL A 131 9.22 -19.29 1.48
N ALA A 132 10.18 -18.65 2.17
CA ALA A 132 10.63 -19.06 3.50
C ALA A 132 9.51 -19.24 4.52
N PRO A 133 8.50 -18.34 4.62
CA PRO A 133 7.37 -18.53 5.52
C PRO A 133 6.51 -19.78 5.28
N PHE A 134 6.51 -20.33 4.06
CA PHE A 134 5.76 -21.54 3.73
C PHE A 134 6.53 -22.82 4.08
N LEU A 135 7.81 -22.72 4.38
CA LEU A 135 8.62 -23.87 4.79
C LEU A 135 8.34 -24.16 6.26
N LYS A 136 7.84 -25.37 6.54
CA LYS A 136 7.49 -25.80 7.89
C LYS A 136 8.72 -25.70 8.81
N PRO A 137 8.66 -24.94 9.92
CA PRO A 137 9.74 -24.91 10.90
C PRO A 137 9.92 -26.30 11.53
N SER A 138 11.17 -26.73 11.70
CA SER A 138 11.54 -28.07 12.20
C SER A 138 10.94 -28.42 13.56
N ASN A 139 10.57 -27.41 14.36
CA ASN A 139 10.06 -27.58 15.72
C ASN A 139 8.53 -27.52 15.81
N GLY A 140 7.80 -27.31 14.69
CA GLY A 140 6.33 -27.22 14.68
C GLY A 140 5.73 -26.01 15.41
N VAL A 141 6.55 -25.24 16.13
CA VAL A 141 6.22 -24.00 16.81
C VAL A 141 6.72 -22.85 15.93
N GLY A 142 5.79 -22.08 15.35
CA GLY A 142 6.11 -20.81 14.68
C GLY A 142 6.25 -19.66 15.69
N ASP A 143 6.55 -18.46 15.21
CA ASP A 143 6.79 -17.28 16.06
C ASP A 143 5.53 -16.75 16.77
N THR A 144 4.35 -17.28 16.44
CA THR A 144 3.05 -16.90 17.05
C THR A 144 2.20 -18.09 17.49
N PRO A 145 2.56 -18.88 18.52
CA PRO A 145 1.67 -19.92 19.08
C PRO A 145 0.47 -19.26 19.78
N PRO A 146 -0.79 -19.72 19.58
CA PRO A 146 -1.28 -20.92 18.90
C PRO A 146 -1.71 -20.72 17.43
N LEU A 147 -1.38 -19.59 16.81
CA LEU A 147 -1.76 -19.28 15.43
C LEU A 147 -0.91 -20.07 14.41
N PRO A 148 -1.48 -20.52 13.28
CA PRO A 148 -0.71 -21.17 12.23
C PRO A 148 0.40 -20.26 11.69
N TYR A 149 1.61 -20.81 11.50
CA TYR A 149 2.79 -20.07 11.05
C TYR A 149 2.59 -19.34 9.70
N TYR A 150 1.70 -19.85 8.83
CA TYR A 150 1.41 -19.26 7.52
C TYR A 150 0.25 -18.25 7.56
N LEU A 151 -0.38 -18.02 8.72
CA LEU A 151 -1.58 -17.19 8.83
C LEU A 151 -1.30 -15.75 8.39
N TYR A 152 -0.20 -15.16 8.84
CA TYR A 152 0.16 -13.78 8.45
C TYR A 152 0.39 -13.67 6.93
N CYS A 153 0.99 -14.69 6.31
CA CYS A 153 1.19 -14.73 4.86
C CYS A 153 -0.15 -14.76 4.13
N LEU A 154 -1.06 -15.61 4.58
CA LEU A 154 -2.40 -15.73 4.00
C LEU A 154 -3.18 -14.42 4.16
N VAL A 155 -3.15 -13.80 5.34
CA VAL A 155 -3.79 -12.51 5.61
C VAL A 155 -3.19 -11.41 4.74
N GLY A 156 -1.87 -11.32 4.64
CA GLY A 156 -1.18 -10.36 3.78
C GLY A 156 -1.56 -10.51 2.30
N ILE A 157 -1.59 -11.75 1.78
CA ILE A 157 -2.04 -12.04 0.41
C ILE A 157 -3.51 -11.67 0.25
N ALA A 158 -4.37 -12.02 1.20
CA ALA A 158 -5.80 -11.71 1.14
C ALA A 158 -6.05 -10.20 1.10
N ILE A 159 -5.34 -9.40 1.89
CA ILE A 159 -5.42 -7.94 1.88
C ILE A 159 -5.01 -7.39 0.51
N MET A 160 -3.87 -7.85 -0.04
CA MET A 160 -3.42 -7.41 -1.37
C MET A 160 -4.41 -7.79 -2.48
N VAL A 161 -4.88 -9.03 -2.49
CA VAL A 161 -5.85 -9.52 -3.48
C VAL A 161 -7.15 -8.75 -3.38
N THR A 162 -7.66 -8.49 -2.17
CA THR A 162 -8.87 -7.69 -1.96
C THR A 162 -8.71 -6.28 -2.52
N GLY A 163 -7.54 -5.65 -2.34
CA GLY A 163 -7.23 -4.35 -2.93
C GLY A 163 -7.26 -4.37 -4.47
N VAL A 164 -6.68 -5.40 -5.08
CA VAL A 164 -6.71 -5.59 -6.55
C VAL A 164 -8.13 -5.83 -7.05
N LEU A 165 -8.90 -6.69 -6.37
CA LEU A 165 -10.29 -6.98 -6.72
C LEU A 165 -11.17 -5.74 -6.60
N TYR A 166 -11.01 -4.96 -5.53
CA TYR A 166 -11.71 -3.69 -5.36
C TYR A 166 -11.40 -2.71 -6.50
N TRP A 167 -10.11 -2.56 -6.84
CA TRP A 167 -9.68 -1.74 -7.96
C TRP A 167 -10.25 -2.23 -9.29
N ALA A 168 -10.19 -3.54 -9.56
CA ALA A 168 -10.70 -4.14 -10.80
C ALA A 168 -12.23 -4.01 -10.92
N GLY A 169 -12.95 -4.23 -9.82
CA GLY A 169 -14.39 -4.00 -9.73
C GLY A 169 -14.76 -2.57 -10.09
N TRP A 170 -14.03 -1.60 -9.55
CA TRP A 170 -14.28 -0.18 -9.82
C TRP A 170 -13.85 0.28 -11.23
N ARG A 171 -12.67 -0.13 -11.69
CA ARG A 171 -12.07 0.36 -12.95
C ARG A 171 -12.48 -0.41 -14.18
N VAL A 172 -12.93 -1.66 -14.04
CA VAL A 172 -13.29 -2.53 -15.17
C VAL A 172 -14.77 -2.88 -15.15
N LEU A 173 -15.30 -3.28 -13.99
CA LEU A 173 -16.67 -3.82 -13.88
C LEU A 173 -17.73 -2.70 -13.89
N LEU A 174 -17.52 -1.66 -13.09
CA LEU A 174 -18.40 -0.48 -13.03
C LEU A 174 -18.56 0.27 -14.37
N PRO A 175 -17.49 0.63 -15.12
CA PRO A 175 -17.65 1.30 -16.41
C PRO A 175 -18.26 0.40 -17.48
N ARG A 176 -18.02 -0.92 -17.44
CA ARG A 176 -18.64 -1.89 -18.37
C ARG A 176 -20.13 -2.09 -18.10
N VAL A 177 -20.54 -2.20 -16.84
CA VAL A 177 -21.95 -2.42 -16.47
C VAL A 177 -22.77 -1.15 -16.64
N PHE A 178 -22.20 0.02 -16.33
CA PHE A 178 -22.93 1.28 -16.41
C PHE A 178 -22.76 2.03 -17.74
N GLY A 179 -21.83 1.64 -18.63
CA GLY A 179 -21.68 2.25 -19.96
C GLY A 179 -21.13 3.69 -19.94
N TYR A 180 -20.22 3.99 -19.01
CA TYR A 180 -19.59 5.31 -18.90
C TYR A 180 -18.08 5.22 -19.06
N GLU A 181 -17.49 6.17 -19.79
CA GLU A 181 -16.05 6.39 -19.77
C GLU A 181 -15.68 7.24 -18.56
N LEU A 182 -14.69 6.76 -17.79
CA LEU A 182 -14.06 7.53 -16.71
C LEU A 182 -13.05 8.49 -17.34
N ILE A 183 -13.48 9.70 -17.69
CA ILE A 183 -12.59 10.73 -18.20
C ILE A 183 -11.91 11.41 -17.01
N PRO A 184 -10.58 11.37 -16.88
CA PRO A 184 -9.86 12.11 -15.85
C PRO A 184 -10.01 13.62 -16.13
N ARG A 185 -10.94 14.27 -15.42
CA ARG A 185 -11.11 15.72 -15.41
C ARG A 185 -10.29 16.28 -14.25
N LYS A 186 -9.24 17.02 -14.57
CA LYS A 186 -8.49 17.77 -13.56
C LYS A 186 -9.36 18.95 -13.11
N GLU A 187 -9.91 18.88 -11.91
CA GLU A 187 -10.58 20.02 -11.27
C GLU A 187 -9.63 20.58 -10.20
N THR A 188 -9.53 21.90 -10.15
CA THR A 188 -8.80 22.60 -9.09
C THR A 188 -9.77 22.84 -7.93
N LEU A 189 -9.45 22.36 -6.72
CA LEU A 189 -10.17 22.82 -5.52
C LEU A 189 -9.87 24.30 -5.28
N ASP A 190 -10.71 24.97 -4.46
CA ASP A 190 -10.58 26.39 -4.06
C ASP A 190 -9.24 26.75 -3.41
N ASP A 191 -8.46 25.74 -2.97
CA ASP A 191 -7.11 25.85 -2.39
C ASP A 191 -5.99 25.68 -3.45
N GLY A 192 -6.31 25.74 -4.74
CA GLY A 192 -5.35 25.58 -5.85
C GLY A 192 -4.82 24.15 -6.07
N THR A 193 -5.27 23.18 -5.27
CA THR A 193 -4.87 21.77 -5.40
C THR A 193 -5.57 21.12 -6.60
N VAL A 194 -4.79 20.62 -7.56
CA VAL A 194 -5.28 19.90 -8.73
C VAL A 194 -5.67 18.48 -8.33
N ILE A 195 -6.95 18.14 -8.41
CA ILE A 195 -7.46 16.76 -8.25
C ILE A 195 -7.86 16.19 -9.60
N THR A 196 -7.51 14.93 -9.84
CA THR A 196 -7.99 14.17 -11.00
C THR A 196 -9.32 13.53 -10.63
N LEU A 197 -10.43 14.21 -10.91
CA LEU A 197 -11.77 13.66 -10.76
C LEU A 197 -12.13 12.88 -12.03
N PHE A 198 -12.49 11.61 -11.89
CA PHE A 198 -13.04 10.87 -13.02
C PHE A 198 -14.49 11.29 -13.28
N SER A 199 -14.71 12.13 -14.29
CA SER A 199 -16.06 12.49 -14.76
C SER A 199 -16.60 11.37 -15.63
N ARG A 200 -17.83 10.92 -15.34
CA ARG A 200 -18.52 9.86 -16.09
C ARG A 200 -19.15 10.46 -17.34
N ARG A 201 -18.66 10.13 -18.54
CA ARG A 201 -19.36 10.45 -19.79
C ARG A 201 -20.18 9.23 -20.21
N LYS A 202 -21.52 9.34 -20.27
CA LYS A 202 -22.35 8.30 -20.91
C LYS A 202 -21.90 8.15 -22.35
N LEU A 203 -21.71 6.92 -22.82
CA LEU A 203 -21.71 6.65 -24.25
C LEU A 203 -23.09 7.05 -24.79
N LYS A 204 -23.13 8.12 -25.58
CA LYS A 204 -24.32 8.49 -26.35
C LYS A 204 -24.35 7.50 -27.51
N ASN A 205 -25.19 6.47 -27.44
CA ASN A 205 -25.50 5.64 -28.60
C ASN A 205 -25.96 6.58 -29.72
N GLN A 206 -25.21 6.61 -30.83
CA GLN A 206 -25.78 6.88 -32.15
C GLN A 206 -26.42 5.59 -32.64
#